data_AF-A0A7X4IK80-F1
#
_entry.id   AF-A0A7X4IK80-F1
#
_cell.length_a   1.000
_cell.length_b   1.000
_cell.length_c   1.000
_cell.angle_alpha   90.00
_cell.angle_beta   90.00
_cell.angle_gamma   90.00
#
_symmetry.space_group_name_H-M   'P 1'
#
loop_
_entity.id
_entity.type
_entity.pdbx_description
1 polymer ?
#
loop_
_entity_poly.entity_id
_entity_poly.type
_entity_poly.pdbx_seq_one_letter_code
_entity_poly.pdbx_strand_id
1 'polypeptide(L)'
;MQAFDSDVIQCNDELDHLGLYLEHNHYSTYAKKVQNESTALIDFFGYRSEVDKFFQERLFDSNSPCPLRQNIPTRLLEIIEVLSQNNKPGRAAVAAYLLDIGGDWRKKIDAGIVEELARQPNTRRCQPFSTIGDVKLTIACWTEHSGSRKAAWTVDHTQTLVVMNNESRRLLMDLSYSATGEPQQVNWKWIELASILPEQLPRLRLKANGLRQKRLSNTITDSRKIGRNELCSCGSGKKYKKCCLDR
;
A
#
# COMPACT_ATOMS: atom_id res chain seq x y z
N MET A 1 -2.44 18.38 11.87
CA MET A 1 -2.61 16.91 11.97
C MET A 1 -3.79 16.58 11.08
N GLN A 2 -3.66 15.68 10.10
CA GLN A 2 -4.70 15.43 9.08
C GLN A 2 -6.06 14.99 9.65
N ALA A 3 -6.11 14.54 10.89
CA ALA A 3 -7.36 14.28 11.60
C ALA A 3 -8.21 15.54 11.79
N PHE A 4 -7.60 16.68 12.08
CA PHE A 4 -8.31 17.97 12.18
C PHE A 4 -8.72 18.52 10.82
N ASP A 5 -8.08 18.05 9.75
CA ASP A 5 -8.48 18.36 8.37
C ASP A 5 -9.54 17.37 7.85
N SER A 6 -9.92 16.35 8.63
CA SER A 6 -10.89 15.34 8.23
C SER A 6 -12.31 15.83 8.50
N ASP A 7 -13.13 15.79 7.45
CA ASP A 7 -14.56 16.07 7.46
C ASP A 7 -15.44 14.91 7.95
N VAL A 8 -14.82 13.84 8.47
CA VAL A 8 -15.48 12.56 8.79
C VAL A 8 -15.39 12.23 10.27
N ILE A 9 -14.32 12.64 10.96
CA ILE A 9 -14.05 12.23 12.34
C ILE A 9 -14.64 13.26 13.31
N GLN A 10 -15.42 12.80 14.30
CA GLN A 10 -15.99 13.61 15.37
C GLN A 10 -15.41 13.28 16.76
N CYS A 11 -14.35 12.48 16.82
CA CYS A 11 -13.72 12.09 18.08
C CYS A 11 -13.22 13.33 18.85
N ASN A 12 -13.64 13.47 20.11
CA ASN A 12 -13.32 14.61 20.98
C ASN A 12 -12.34 14.28 22.11
N ASP A 13 -11.92 13.01 22.24
CA ASP A 13 -10.94 12.57 23.25
C ASP A 13 -9.54 12.48 22.60
N GLU A 14 -8.58 13.25 23.11
CA GLU A 14 -7.21 13.29 22.56
C GLU A 14 -6.48 11.94 22.68
N LEU A 15 -6.81 11.13 23.70
CA LEU A 15 -6.21 9.81 23.90
C LEU A 15 -6.81 8.77 22.95
N ASP A 16 -8.08 8.92 22.56
CA ASP A 16 -8.66 8.10 21.49
C ASP A 16 -8.02 8.44 20.13
N HIS A 17 -7.74 9.71 19.83
CA HIS A 17 -6.95 10.09 18.64
C HIS A 17 -5.55 9.46 18.64
N LEU A 18 -4.88 9.44 19.79
CA LEU A 18 -3.58 8.78 19.92
C LEU A 18 -3.71 7.27 19.70
N GLY A 19 -4.67 6.61 20.32
CA GLY A 19 -4.92 5.18 20.13
C GLY A 19 -5.22 4.82 18.67
N LEU A 20 -6.06 5.62 17.99
CA LEU A 20 -6.34 5.48 16.56
C LEU A 20 -5.08 5.60 15.70
N TYR A 21 -4.20 6.54 16.03
CA TYR A 21 -2.91 6.69 15.34
C TYR A 21 -1.97 5.51 15.58
N LEU A 22 -1.95 4.95 16.79
CA LEU A 22 -1.13 3.78 17.11
C LEU A 22 -1.61 2.54 16.34
N GLU A 23 -2.92 2.36 16.23
CA GLU A 23 -3.50 1.16 15.59
C GLU A 23 -3.54 1.27 14.06
N HIS A 24 -4.06 2.38 13.52
CA HIS A 24 -4.37 2.51 12.10
C HIS A 24 -3.39 3.38 11.34
N ASN A 25 -2.46 4.04 12.05
CA ASN A 25 -1.55 5.06 11.53
C ASN A 25 -2.31 6.24 10.90
N HIS A 26 -2.61 6.16 9.60
CA HIS A 26 -3.36 7.19 8.89
C HIS A 26 -4.88 6.96 9.04
N TYR A 27 -5.38 7.17 10.27
CA TYR A 27 -6.74 6.79 10.67
C TYR A 27 -7.86 7.62 10.02
N SER A 28 -7.58 8.79 9.44
CA SER A 28 -8.57 9.52 8.62
C SER A 28 -8.94 8.76 7.33
N THR A 29 -7.99 8.03 6.74
CA THR A 29 -8.27 7.12 5.62
C THR A 29 -9.12 5.93 6.08
N TYR A 30 -8.83 5.40 7.27
CA TYR A 30 -9.64 4.34 7.88
C TYR A 30 -11.07 4.84 8.17
N ALA A 31 -11.23 6.03 8.72
CA ALA A 31 -12.53 6.66 8.96
C ALA A 31 -13.33 6.78 7.66
N LYS A 32 -12.75 7.32 6.59
CA LYS A 32 -13.40 7.39 5.26
C LYS A 32 -13.84 6.02 4.75
N LYS A 33 -13.02 4.99 4.96
CA LYS A 33 -13.38 3.61 4.59
C LYS A 33 -14.56 3.08 5.42
N VAL A 34 -14.60 3.35 6.72
CA VAL A 34 -15.71 2.97 7.61
C VAL A 34 -16.98 3.74 7.24
N GLN A 35 -16.87 5.03 6.90
CA GLN A 35 -17.99 5.90 6.52
C GLN A 35 -18.63 5.44 5.19
N ASN A 36 -17.80 4.98 4.26
CA ASN A 36 -18.20 4.45 2.97
C ASN A 36 -19.03 5.44 2.14
N GLU A 37 -20.33 5.18 1.91
CA GLU A 37 -21.24 6.09 1.19
C GLU A 37 -22.14 6.90 2.14
N SER A 38 -21.98 6.72 3.46
CA SER A 38 -22.70 7.50 4.46
C SER A 38 -22.17 8.92 4.53
N THR A 39 -23.01 9.86 4.94
CA THR A 39 -22.63 11.23 5.31
C THR A 39 -22.53 11.41 6.83
N ALA A 40 -22.79 10.35 7.60
CA ALA A 40 -22.69 10.39 9.05
C ALA A 40 -21.24 10.59 9.46
N LEU A 41 -21.01 11.47 10.44
CA LEU A 41 -19.72 11.58 11.09
C LEU A 41 -19.45 10.31 11.90
N ILE A 42 -18.18 9.95 12.03
CA ILE A 42 -17.74 8.79 12.78
C ILE A 42 -17.17 9.25 14.10
N ASP A 43 -17.74 8.72 15.15
CA ASP A 43 -17.20 8.82 16.49
C ASP A 43 -16.56 7.48 16.88
N PHE A 44 -15.29 7.55 17.30
CA PHE A 44 -14.52 6.38 17.71
C PHE A 44 -14.30 6.46 19.21
N PHE A 45 -14.63 5.38 19.90
CA PHE A 45 -14.48 5.26 21.34
C PHE A 45 -13.68 4.01 21.72
N GLY A 46 -12.89 4.11 22.77
CA GLY A 46 -12.21 2.97 23.40
C GLY A 46 -10.80 2.68 22.88
N TYR A 47 -10.30 3.48 21.93
CA TYR A 47 -8.93 3.39 21.43
C TYR A 47 -7.89 3.86 22.48
N ARG A 48 -8.31 4.62 23.48
CA ARG A 48 -7.50 4.99 24.65
C ARG A 48 -7.18 3.82 25.59
N SER A 49 -7.87 2.68 25.49
CA SER A 49 -7.77 1.58 26.47
C SER A 49 -6.33 1.06 26.65
N GLU A 50 -5.58 0.91 25.57
CA GLU A 50 -4.18 0.45 25.66
C GLU A 50 -3.26 1.52 26.27
N VAL A 51 -3.58 2.80 26.08
CA VAL A 51 -2.86 3.92 26.71
C VAL A 51 -3.12 3.92 28.21
N ASP A 52 -4.38 3.83 28.62
CA ASP A 52 -4.78 3.77 30.02
C ASP A 52 -4.13 2.57 30.72
N LYS A 53 -4.15 1.38 30.08
CA LYS A 53 -3.51 0.16 30.58
C LYS A 53 -2.01 0.34 30.78
N PHE A 54 -1.30 0.92 29.82
CA PHE A 54 0.14 1.16 29.94
C PHE A 54 0.47 2.05 31.15
N PHE A 55 -0.24 3.17 31.30
CA PHE A 55 0.00 4.08 32.43
C PHE A 55 -0.39 3.45 33.77
N GLN A 56 -1.47 2.65 33.81
CA GLN A 56 -1.84 1.88 34.98
C GLN A 56 -0.73 0.90 35.39
N GLU A 57 -0.16 0.15 34.44
CA GLU A 57 0.95 -0.78 34.71
C GLU A 57 2.20 -0.03 35.21
N ARG A 58 2.53 1.12 34.62
CA ARG A 58 3.66 1.97 35.04
C ARG A 58 3.53 2.56 36.43
N LEU A 59 2.30 2.72 36.95
CA LEU A 59 2.07 3.14 38.33
C LEU A 59 2.51 2.07 39.33
N PHE A 60 2.37 0.79 38.98
CA PHE A 60 2.79 -0.34 39.83
C PHE A 60 4.24 -0.74 39.59
N ASP A 61 4.70 -0.71 38.35
CA ASP A 61 6.07 -1.00 37.96
C ASP A 61 6.60 0.04 36.97
N SER A 62 7.46 0.93 37.49
CA SER A 62 8.10 1.97 36.68
C SER A 62 8.94 1.45 35.51
N ASN A 63 9.32 0.15 35.49
CA ASN A 63 10.08 -0.47 34.41
C ASN A 63 9.22 -1.25 33.40
N SER A 64 7.90 -1.31 33.57
CA SER A 64 7.01 -2.02 32.65
C SER A 64 7.24 -1.57 31.20
N PRO A 65 7.41 -2.48 30.22
CA PRO A 65 7.68 -2.10 28.84
C PRO A 65 6.58 -1.21 28.27
N CYS A 66 6.92 -0.29 27.37
CA CYS A 66 5.93 0.54 26.69
C CYS A 66 5.38 -0.19 25.46
N PRO A 67 4.10 -0.62 25.45
CA PRO A 67 3.49 -1.25 24.29
C PRO A 67 3.02 -0.23 23.25
N LEU A 68 2.99 1.06 23.60
CA LEU A 68 2.46 2.15 22.78
C LEU A 68 3.41 2.48 21.62
N ARG A 69 3.29 1.71 20.56
CA ARG A 69 4.01 1.90 19.31
C ARG A 69 3.12 1.55 18.14
N GLN A 70 3.39 2.16 17.00
CA GLN A 70 2.72 1.76 15.77
C GLN A 70 3.14 0.35 15.37
N ASN A 71 2.19 -0.42 14.86
CA ASN A 71 2.50 -1.69 14.23
C ASN A 71 3.07 -1.44 12.83
N ILE A 72 4.39 -1.64 12.68
CA ILE A 72 5.09 -1.60 11.40
C ILE A 72 5.46 -3.04 11.04
N PRO A 73 4.91 -3.60 9.95
CA PRO A 73 5.27 -4.93 9.51
C PRO A 73 6.76 -5.06 9.17
N THR A 74 7.33 -6.24 9.38
CA THR A 74 8.77 -6.51 9.26
C THR A 74 9.34 -6.06 7.93
N ARG A 75 8.70 -6.40 6.79
CA ARG A 75 9.23 -6.03 5.46
C ARG A 75 9.20 -4.54 5.21
N LEU A 76 8.25 -3.83 5.81
CA LEU A 76 8.20 -2.37 5.69
C LEU A 76 9.29 -1.71 6.54
N LEU A 77 9.53 -2.22 7.75
CA LEU A 77 10.57 -1.75 8.64
C LEU A 77 11.97 -1.94 8.03
N GLU A 78 12.24 -3.13 7.48
CA GLU A 78 13.45 -3.44 6.71
C GLU A 78 13.73 -2.42 5.58
N ILE A 79 12.70 -2.08 4.80
CA ILE A 79 12.82 -1.10 3.72
C ILE A 79 13.18 0.28 4.29
N ILE A 80 12.52 0.70 5.36
CA ILE A 80 12.77 1.99 6.02
C ILE A 80 14.18 2.05 6.59
N GLU A 81 14.69 0.96 7.16
CA GLU A 81 16.07 0.86 7.66
C GLU A 81 17.09 1.00 6.53
N VAL A 82 16.90 0.32 5.40
CA VAL A 82 17.79 0.48 4.24
C VAL A 82 17.72 1.91 3.68
N LEU A 83 16.54 2.54 3.68
CA LEU A 83 16.37 3.94 3.29
C LEU A 83 17.06 4.92 4.27
N SER A 84 17.09 4.60 5.57
CA SER A 84 17.67 5.46 6.59
C SER A 84 19.20 5.49 6.50
N GLN A 85 19.82 4.38 6.12
CA GLN A 85 21.27 4.20 5.97
C GLN A 85 21.81 4.74 4.64
N ASN A 86 20.96 4.90 3.63
CA ASN A 86 21.36 5.44 2.32
C ASN A 86 21.35 6.98 2.31
N ASN A 87 22.17 7.60 1.46
CA ASN A 87 22.20 9.05 1.23
C ASN A 87 21.60 9.49 -0.12
N LYS A 88 20.95 8.59 -0.87
CA LYS A 88 20.29 8.90 -2.14
C LYS A 88 19.23 10.02 -1.97
N PRO A 89 19.24 11.06 -2.84
CA PRO A 89 18.24 12.13 -2.80
C PRO A 89 16.80 11.62 -2.86
N GLY A 90 15.90 12.27 -2.14
CA GLY A 90 14.49 11.90 -2.08
C GLY A 90 14.14 10.73 -1.15
N ARG A 91 15.13 10.11 -0.48
CA ARG A 91 14.91 9.00 0.47
C ARG A 91 13.91 9.35 1.57
N ALA A 92 14.00 10.58 2.13
CA ALA A 92 13.15 11.02 3.24
C ALA A 92 11.69 11.15 2.79
N ALA A 93 11.46 11.64 1.57
CA ALA A 93 10.11 11.73 1.00
C ALA A 93 9.50 10.34 0.74
N VAL A 94 10.32 9.36 0.33
CA VAL A 94 9.87 7.97 0.18
C VAL A 94 9.58 7.32 1.52
N ALA A 95 10.47 7.49 2.51
CA ALA A 95 10.26 6.98 3.86
C ALA A 95 8.98 7.58 4.49
N ALA A 96 8.78 8.90 4.37
CA ALA A 96 7.56 9.57 4.79
C ALA A 96 6.32 8.99 4.09
N TYR A 97 6.36 8.83 2.75
CA TYR A 97 5.25 8.23 2.01
C TYR A 97 4.91 6.81 2.50
N LEU A 98 5.91 5.98 2.81
CA LEU A 98 5.70 4.63 3.35
C LEU A 98 5.14 4.66 4.78
N LEU A 99 5.64 5.58 5.62
CA LEU A 99 5.15 5.81 6.96
C LEU A 99 3.74 6.39 6.97
N ASP A 100 3.29 7.08 5.93
CA ASP A 100 1.92 7.62 5.84
C ASP A 100 0.89 6.57 5.36
N ILE A 101 1.32 5.36 4.99
CA ILE A 101 0.41 4.29 4.56
C ILE A 101 -0.41 3.79 5.75
N GLY A 102 -1.74 3.74 5.59
CA GLY A 102 -2.66 3.22 6.61
C GLY A 102 -2.45 1.73 6.93
N GLY A 103 -2.83 1.32 8.15
CA GLY A 103 -2.52 -0.01 8.72
C GLY A 103 -2.89 -1.20 7.84
N ASP A 104 -4.08 -1.20 7.23
CA ASP A 104 -4.53 -2.26 6.31
C ASP A 104 -3.59 -2.47 5.12
N TRP A 105 -3.11 -1.36 4.53
CA TRP A 105 -2.22 -1.42 3.38
C TRP A 105 -0.82 -1.86 3.77
N ARG A 106 -0.33 -1.47 4.96
CA ARG A 106 0.95 -1.96 5.48
C ARG A 106 0.97 -3.49 5.56
N LYS A 107 -0.08 -4.09 6.13
CA LYS A 107 -0.25 -5.56 6.20
C LYS A 107 -0.26 -6.21 4.82
N LYS A 108 -0.98 -5.62 3.85
CA LYS A 108 -1.05 -6.14 2.47
C LYS A 108 0.27 -6.03 1.72
N ILE A 109 1.01 -4.94 1.92
CA ILE A 109 2.33 -4.74 1.32
C ILE A 109 3.31 -5.79 1.85
N ASP A 110 3.33 -6.00 3.16
CA ASP A 110 4.17 -7.00 3.80
C ASP A 110 3.88 -8.41 3.28
N ALA A 111 2.61 -8.83 3.30
CA ALA A 111 2.17 -10.10 2.76
C ALA A 111 2.54 -10.25 1.27
N GLY A 112 2.34 -9.20 0.46
CA GLY A 112 2.69 -9.22 -0.96
C GLY A 112 4.18 -9.40 -1.23
N ILE A 113 5.05 -8.82 -0.39
CA ILE A 113 6.51 -9.03 -0.47
C ILE A 113 6.85 -10.47 -0.07
N VAL A 114 6.30 -10.96 1.04
CA VAL A 114 6.55 -12.32 1.55
C VAL A 114 6.13 -13.39 0.53
N GLU A 115 4.91 -13.27 -0.01
CA GLU A 115 4.38 -14.17 -1.04
C GLU A 115 5.26 -14.15 -2.29
N GLU A 116 5.71 -12.98 -2.74
CA GLU A 116 6.54 -12.87 -3.92
C GLU A 116 7.91 -13.53 -3.73
N LEU A 117 8.57 -13.31 -2.58
CA LEU A 117 9.83 -13.95 -2.26
C LEU A 117 9.71 -15.48 -2.17
N ALA A 118 8.61 -15.99 -1.61
CA ALA A 118 8.34 -17.43 -1.54
C ALA A 118 8.01 -18.06 -2.91
N ARG A 119 7.43 -17.27 -3.83
CA ARG A 119 7.02 -17.73 -5.18
C ARG A 119 8.18 -17.80 -6.17
N GLN A 120 9.18 -16.95 -6.02
CA GLN A 120 10.28 -16.82 -6.99
C GLN A 120 11.15 -18.06 -7.19
N PRO A 121 11.49 -18.86 -6.17
CA PRO A 121 12.26 -20.09 -6.35
C PRO A 121 11.63 -21.07 -7.36
N ASN A 122 10.30 -21.17 -7.36
CA ASN A 122 9.56 -22.08 -8.25
C ASN A 122 9.33 -21.47 -9.64
N THR A 123 8.97 -20.19 -9.70
CA THR A 123 8.54 -19.55 -10.96
C THR A 123 9.66 -18.91 -11.76
N ARG A 124 10.80 -18.65 -11.11
CA ARG A 124 12.00 -18.00 -11.68
C ARG A 124 11.71 -16.67 -12.37
N ARG A 125 10.66 -15.95 -11.94
CA ARG A 125 10.20 -14.69 -12.54
C ARG A 125 9.72 -13.75 -11.46
N CYS A 126 10.08 -12.48 -11.56
CA CYS A 126 9.50 -11.40 -10.76
C CYS A 126 8.05 -11.10 -11.21
N GLN A 127 7.14 -11.00 -10.25
CA GLN A 127 5.78 -10.50 -10.44
C GLN A 127 5.56 -9.30 -9.50
N PRO A 128 5.46 -8.07 -10.03
CA PRO A 128 5.27 -6.90 -9.22
C PRO A 128 3.96 -6.95 -8.44
N PHE A 129 4.04 -6.64 -7.16
CA PHE A 129 2.89 -6.33 -6.33
C PHE A 129 2.49 -4.87 -6.59
N SER A 130 1.19 -4.60 -6.76
CA SER A 130 0.70 -3.24 -7.00
C SER A 130 -0.57 -2.97 -6.24
N THR A 131 -0.57 -1.87 -5.49
CA THR A 131 -1.74 -1.39 -4.76
C THR A 131 -2.75 -0.74 -5.71
N ILE A 132 -4.01 -0.74 -5.27
CA ILE A 132 -5.18 -0.30 -6.03
C ILE A 132 -5.98 0.65 -5.13
N GLY A 133 -6.44 1.79 -5.66
CA GLY A 133 -7.16 2.79 -4.87
C GLY A 133 -6.25 3.89 -4.36
N ASP A 134 -6.31 4.18 -3.06
CA ASP A 134 -5.72 5.37 -2.44
C ASP A 134 -4.21 5.30 -2.27
N VAL A 135 -3.67 4.09 -2.06
CA VAL A 135 -2.23 3.88 -2.06
C VAL A 135 -1.78 3.66 -3.51
N LYS A 136 -0.84 4.47 -3.98
CA LYS A 136 -0.29 4.48 -5.35
C LYS A 136 1.13 3.93 -5.36
N LEU A 137 1.27 2.61 -5.14
CA LEU A 137 2.56 1.94 -4.99
C LEU A 137 2.64 0.68 -5.86
N THR A 138 3.78 0.50 -6.52
CA THR A 138 4.17 -0.75 -7.17
C THR A 138 5.51 -1.18 -6.61
N ILE A 139 5.61 -2.44 -6.16
CA ILE A 139 6.81 -3.05 -5.62
C ILE A 139 7.21 -4.21 -6.52
N ALA A 140 8.46 -4.22 -6.95
CA ALA A 140 9.08 -5.35 -7.62
C ALA A 140 10.24 -5.87 -6.76
N CYS A 141 10.13 -7.12 -6.32
CA CYS A 141 11.19 -7.79 -5.56
C CYS A 141 12.07 -8.59 -6.52
N TRP A 142 13.38 -8.52 -6.34
CA TRP A 142 14.37 -9.20 -7.14
C TRP A 142 15.26 -10.04 -6.22
N THR A 143 15.34 -11.34 -6.53
CA THR A 143 16.29 -12.27 -5.92
C THR A 143 17.15 -12.90 -7.01
N GLU A 144 18.23 -13.58 -6.64
CA GLU A 144 19.04 -14.39 -7.56
C GLU A 144 18.21 -15.42 -8.35
N HIS A 145 17.09 -15.90 -7.77
CA HIS A 145 16.18 -16.84 -8.42
C HIS A 145 15.33 -16.22 -9.54
N SER A 146 15.10 -14.91 -9.51
CA SER A 146 14.19 -14.21 -10.44
C SER A 146 14.78 -13.95 -11.84
N GLY A 147 16.03 -14.37 -12.08
CA GLY A 147 16.77 -14.13 -13.31
C GLY A 147 17.28 -12.69 -13.42
N SER A 148 17.52 -12.22 -14.65
CA SER A 148 18.05 -10.86 -14.85
C SER A 148 17.02 -9.80 -14.49
N ARG A 149 17.48 -8.77 -13.77
CA ARG A 149 16.67 -7.61 -13.40
C ARG A 149 16.24 -6.83 -14.65
N LYS A 150 14.93 -6.82 -14.91
CA LYS A 150 14.33 -6.11 -16.06
C LYS A 150 13.71 -4.78 -15.62
N ALA A 151 14.55 -3.81 -15.27
CA ALA A 151 14.10 -2.49 -14.80
C ALA A 151 13.17 -1.77 -15.80
N ALA A 152 13.44 -1.89 -17.11
CA ALA A 152 12.57 -1.30 -18.13
C ALA A 152 11.15 -1.89 -18.10
N TRP A 153 11.01 -3.16 -17.75
CA TRP A 153 9.72 -3.84 -17.68
C TRP A 153 8.91 -3.42 -16.44
N THR A 154 9.55 -3.23 -15.27
CA THR A 154 8.83 -2.75 -14.08
C THR A 154 8.37 -1.31 -14.26
N VAL A 155 9.20 -0.45 -14.86
CA VAL A 155 8.79 0.91 -15.25
C VAL A 155 7.60 0.90 -16.21
N ASP A 156 7.66 0.08 -17.26
CA ASP A 156 6.57 -0.06 -18.23
C ASP A 156 5.26 -0.57 -17.59
N HIS A 157 5.37 -1.52 -16.67
CA HIS A 157 4.23 -2.01 -15.89
C HIS A 157 3.63 -0.90 -15.02
N THR A 158 4.46 -0.14 -14.30
CA THR A 158 4.00 0.98 -13.46
C THR A 158 3.36 2.08 -14.31
N GLN A 159 3.96 2.46 -15.45
CA GLN A 159 3.36 3.41 -16.40
C GLN A 159 2.01 2.93 -16.90
N THR A 160 1.88 1.62 -17.19
CA THR A 160 0.59 1.02 -17.58
C THR A 160 -0.47 1.23 -16.50
N LEU A 161 -0.13 1.03 -15.22
CA LEU A 161 -1.06 1.25 -14.10
C LEU A 161 -1.43 2.73 -13.92
N VAL A 162 -0.45 3.64 -14.05
CA VAL A 162 -0.67 5.09 -14.01
C VAL A 162 -1.67 5.52 -15.07
N VAL A 163 -1.49 5.09 -16.32
CA VAL A 163 -2.42 5.36 -17.43
C VAL A 163 -3.77 4.67 -17.20
N MET A 164 -3.77 3.41 -16.77
CA MET A 164 -4.97 2.61 -16.55
C MET A 164 -5.93 3.26 -15.55
N ASN A 165 -5.38 3.90 -14.52
CA ASN A 165 -6.13 4.43 -13.39
C ASN A 165 -6.18 5.98 -13.39
N ASN A 166 -5.62 6.63 -14.41
CA ASN A 166 -5.51 8.09 -14.52
C ASN A 166 -4.92 8.72 -13.24
N GLU A 167 -3.81 8.17 -12.78
CA GLU A 167 -3.13 8.59 -11.55
C GLU A 167 -2.17 9.72 -11.89
N SER A 168 -2.14 10.81 -11.12
CA SER A 168 -1.17 11.88 -11.35
C SER A 168 0.26 11.37 -11.19
N ARG A 169 0.50 10.55 -10.16
CA ARG A 169 1.78 9.91 -9.88
C ARG A 169 1.61 8.58 -9.15
N ARG A 170 2.61 7.70 -9.28
CA ARG A 170 2.74 6.41 -8.57
C ARG A 170 4.20 6.15 -8.20
N LEU A 171 4.44 5.64 -6.99
CA LEU A 171 5.76 5.20 -6.55
C LEU A 171 6.05 3.80 -7.11
N LEU A 172 7.16 3.63 -7.83
CA LEU A 172 7.76 2.33 -8.12
C LEU A 172 8.91 2.11 -7.14
N MET A 173 8.92 0.95 -6.49
CA MET A 173 10.04 0.46 -5.68
C MET A 173 10.59 -0.82 -6.30
N ASP A 174 11.88 -0.83 -6.59
CA ASP A 174 12.64 -2.02 -6.94
C ASP A 174 13.46 -2.44 -5.71
N LEU A 175 13.11 -3.57 -5.14
CA LEU A 175 13.74 -4.14 -3.94
C LEU A 175 14.61 -5.31 -4.35
N SER A 176 15.84 -5.35 -3.86
CA SER A 176 16.76 -6.49 -4.04
C SER A 176 16.91 -7.23 -2.72
N TYR A 177 16.76 -8.54 -2.76
CA TYR A 177 16.86 -9.43 -1.60
C TYR A 177 17.89 -10.52 -1.87
N SER A 178 18.56 -10.98 -0.81
CA SER A 178 19.42 -12.16 -0.85
C SER A 178 18.60 -13.44 -1.10
N ALA A 179 19.27 -14.55 -1.39
CA ALA A 179 18.62 -15.87 -1.46
C ALA A 179 17.98 -16.29 -0.11
N THR A 180 18.48 -15.77 1.02
CA THR A 180 17.91 -16.00 2.36
C THR A 180 16.76 -15.05 2.70
N GLY A 181 16.41 -14.13 1.79
CA GLY A 181 15.31 -13.19 1.97
C GLY A 181 15.65 -11.96 2.80
N GLU A 182 16.93 -11.60 2.91
CA GLU A 182 17.37 -10.37 3.58
C GLU A 182 17.40 -9.18 2.60
N PRO A 183 16.95 -7.99 3.02
CA PRO A 183 16.94 -6.80 2.17
C PRO A 183 18.35 -6.32 1.89
N GLN A 184 18.73 -6.21 0.61
CA GLN A 184 20.06 -5.74 0.20
C GLN A 184 20.03 -4.32 -0.37
N GLN A 185 19.04 -4.01 -1.20
CA GLN A 185 18.97 -2.72 -1.85
C GLN A 185 17.53 -2.26 -2.07
N VAL A 186 17.28 -0.98 -1.76
CA VAL A 186 16.03 -0.30 -2.08
C VAL A 186 16.31 0.77 -3.13
N ASN A 187 15.66 0.67 -4.29
CA ASN A 187 15.62 1.71 -5.30
C ASN A 187 14.18 2.17 -5.52
N TRP A 188 14.01 3.44 -5.87
CA TRP A 188 12.69 4.00 -6.09
C TRP A 188 12.66 4.94 -7.28
N LYS A 189 11.47 5.10 -7.86
CA LYS A 189 11.19 6.09 -8.89
C LYS A 189 9.74 6.55 -8.80
N TRP A 190 9.53 7.86 -8.82
CA TRP A 190 8.20 8.43 -9.03
C TRP A 190 7.89 8.39 -10.53
N ILE A 191 6.78 7.75 -10.90
CA ILE A 191 6.26 7.72 -12.26
C ILE A 191 5.07 8.68 -12.31
N GLU A 192 5.20 9.74 -13.09
CA GLU A 192 4.17 10.77 -13.24
C GLU A 192 3.50 10.65 -14.60
N LEU A 193 2.17 10.81 -14.63
CA LEU A 193 1.41 10.77 -15.88
C LEU A 193 1.88 11.86 -16.85
N ALA A 194 2.24 13.04 -16.34
CA ALA A 194 2.76 14.16 -17.11
C ALA A 194 4.13 13.87 -17.78
N SER A 195 4.88 12.91 -17.27
CA SER A 195 6.18 12.51 -17.83
C SER A 195 6.09 11.42 -18.91
N ILE A 196 4.90 10.89 -19.18
CA ILE A 196 4.68 9.86 -20.20
C ILE A 196 4.48 10.54 -21.56
N LEU A 197 5.32 10.19 -22.53
CA LEU A 197 5.26 10.78 -23.86
C LEU A 197 3.94 10.38 -24.57
N PRO A 198 3.30 11.29 -25.34
CA PRO A 198 2.04 11.00 -26.03
C PRO A 198 2.09 9.75 -26.93
N GLU A 199 3.22 9.53 -27.58
CA GLU A 199 3.53 8.38 -28.43
C GLU A 199 3.57 7.03 -27.68
N GLN A 200 3.81 7.05 -26.36
CA GLN A 200 3.74 5.85 -25.53
C GLN A 200 2.30 5.49 -25.13
N LEU A 201 1.36 6.45 -25.14
CA LEU A 201 0.01 6.27 -24.62
C LEU A 201 -0.80 5.19 -25.35
N PRO A 202 -0.79 5.07 -26.70
CA PRO A 202 -1.56 4.01 -27.38
C PRO A 202 -1.14 2.61 -26.91
N ARG A 203 0.17 2.37 -26.84
CA ARG A 203 0.74 1.09 -26.39
C ARG A 203 0.41 0.80 -24.92
N LEU A 204 0.52 1.79 -24.04
CA LEU A 204 0.20 1.65 -22.61
C LEU A 204 -1.30 1.42 -22.38
N ARG A 205 -2.18 2.08 -23.14
CA ARG A 205 -3.63 1.86 -23.08
C ARG A 205 -4.03 0.45 -23.53
N LEU A 206 -3.40 -0.07 -24.59
CA LEU A 206 -3.59 -1.45 -25.02
C LEU A 206 -3.18 -2.44 -23.92
N LYS A 207 -2.00 -2.25 -23.32
CA LYS A 207 -1.54 -3.07 -22.18
C LYS A 207 -2.48 -2.98 -20.97
N ALA A 208 -2.97 -1.78 -20.66
CA ALA A 208 -3.92 -1.55 -19.58
C ALA A 208 -5.22 -2.34 -19.80
N ASN A 209 -5.75 -2.33 -21.03
CA ASN A 209 -6.95 -3.10 -21.36
C ASN A 209 -6.72 -4.62 -21.23
N GLY A 210 -5.58 -5.13 -21.73
CA GLY A 210 -5.23 -6.55 -21.57
C GLY A 210 -5.08 -6.95 -20.10
N LEU A 211 -4.47 -6.08 -19.28
CA LEU A 211 -4.33 -6.32 -17.84
C LEU A 211 -5.70 -6.35 -17.13
N ARG A 212 -6.62 -5.45 -17.48
CA ARG A 212 -7.99 -5.44 -16.95
C ARG A 212 -8.73 -6.73 -17.26
N GLN A 213 -8.70 -7.16 -18.52
CA GLN A 213 -9.35 -8.39 -18.96
C GLN A 213 -8.80 -9.62 -18.23
N LYS A 214 -7.46 -9.74 -18.16
CA LYS A 214 -6.80 -10.86 -17.46
C LYS A 214 -7.18 -10.93 -15.97
N ARG A 215 -7.26 -9.79 -15.29
CA ARG A 215 -7.63 -9.77 -13.87
C ARG A 215 -9.10 -10.15 -13.63
N LEU A 216 -9.99 -9.66 -14.50
CA LEU A 216 -11.41 -10.01 -14.46
C LEU A 216 -11.61 -11.51 -14.71
N SER A 217 -10.98 -12.06 -15.75
CA SER A 217 -11.11 -13.49 -16.08
C SER A 217 -10.64 -14.37 -14.92
N ASN A 218 -9.51 -14.04 -14.30
CA ASN A 218 -8.99 -14.81 -13.16
C ASN A 218 -9.94 -14.80 -11.95
N THR A 219 -10.61 -13.68 -11.68
CA THR A 219 -11.58 -13.61 -10.56
C THR A 219 -12.82 -14.47 -10.82
N ILE A 220 -13.26 -14.53 -12.09
CA ILE A 220 -14.42 -15.33 -12.49
C ILE A 220 -14.07 -16.84 -12.42
N THR A 221 -12.87 -17.24 -12.85
CA THR A 221 -12.42 -18.64 -12.78
C THR A 221 -12.27 -19.14 -11.35
N ASP A 222 -11.94 -18.27 -10.40
CA ASP A 222 -11.88 -18.61 -8.97
C ASP A 222 -13.27 -18.79 -8.33
N SER A 223 -14.34 -18.88 -9.14
CA SER A 223 -15.73 -19.08 -8.74
C SER A 223 -16.30 -18.03 -7.77
N ARG A 224 -15.62 -16.89 -7.64
CA ARG A 224 -16.06 -15.79 -6.80
C ARG A 224 -16.95 -14.84 -7.59
N LYS A 225 -18.24 -14.78 -7.25
CA LYS A 225 -19.12 -13.71 -7.74
C LYS A 225 -18.64 -12.38 -7.17
N ILE A 226 -18.34 -11.41 -8.04
CA ILE A 226 -17.95 -10.06 -7.64
C ILE A 226 -19.22 -9.29 -7.25
N GLY A 227 -19.29 -8.80 -6.01
CA GLY A 227 -20.40 -8.00 -5.55
C GLY A 227 -20.47 -6.65 -6.29
N ARG A 228 -21.67 -6.17 -6.60
CA ARG A 228 -21.91 -4.93 -7.38
C ARG A 228 -21.19 -3.70 -6.79
N ASN A 229 -21.15 -3.60 -5.47
CA ASN A 229 -20.52 -2.51 -4.72
C ASN A 229 -19.07 -2.80 -4.30
N GLU A 230 -18.55 -4.00 -4.54
CA GLU A 230 -17.16 -4.35 -4.26
C GLU A 230 -16.21 -3.61 -5.21
N LEU A 231 -14.95 -3.45 -4.81
CA LEU A 231 -13.92 -2.93 -5.70
C LEU A 231 -13.77 -3.84 -6.91
N CYS A 232 -13.69 -3.24 -8.10
CA CYS A 232 -13.55 -3.98 -9.33
C CYS A 232 -12.19 -4.69 -9.39
N SER A 233 -12.21 -6.00 -9.60
CA SER A 233 -10.98 -6.81 -9.69
C SER A 233 -10.10 -6.47 -10.89
N CYS A 234 -10.59 -5.72 -11.89
CA CYS A 234 -9.75 -5.21 -12.97
C CYS A 234 -8.62 -4.28 -12.47
N GLY A 235 -8.76 -3.75 -11.24
CA GLY A 235 -7.77 -2.92 -10.57
C GLY A 235 -7.83 -1.44 -10.92
N SER A 236 -9.00 -0.98 -11.39
CA SER A 236 -9.30 0.43 -11.66
C SER A 236 -9.40 1.31 -10.40
N GLY A 237 -9.53 0.70 -9.23
CA GLY A 237 -9.87 1.39 -7.98
C GLY A 237 -11.33 1.83 -7.88
N LYS A 238 -12.17 1.51 -8.87
CA LYS A 238 -13.62 1.84 -8.88
C LYS A 238 -14.45 0.65 -8.41
N LYS A 239 -15.64 0.91 -7.86
CA LYS A 239 -16.65 -0.14 -7.58
C LYS A 239 -17.02 -0.88 -8.87
N TYR A 240 -17.33 -2.17 -8.78
CA TYR A 240 -17.59 -3.02 -9.95
C TYR A 240 -18.69 -2.46 -10.86
N LYS A 241 -19.81 -1.98 -10.26
CA LYS A 241 -20.90 -1.29 -10.97
C LYS A 241 -20.39 -0.13 -11.84
N LYS A 242 -19.60 0.78 -11.24
CA LYS A 242 -19.06 1.98 -11.87
C LYS A 242 -17.85 1.73 -12.80
N CYS A 243 -17.49 0.47 -13.05
CA CYS A 243 -16.26 0.12 -13.76
C CYS A 243 -16.46 -0.85 -14.92
N CYS A 244 -16.87 -2.08 -14.64
CA CYS A 244 -16.86 -3.16 -15.63
C CYS A 244 -18.22 -3.84 -15.78
N LEU A 245 -19.21 -3.49 -14.94
CA LEU A 245 -20.57 -3.99 -15.06
C LEU A 245 -21.41 -3.14 -16.03
N ASP A 246 -21.32 -1.80 -15.91
CA ASP A 246 -22.14 -0.85 -16.69
C ASP A 246 -21.37 -0.29 -17.92
N ARG A 247 -20.48 -1.10 -18.53
CA ARG A 247 -19.64 -0.69 -19.67
C ARG A 247 -19.90 -1.51 -20.92
#